data_AF-A0A4P9Z261-F1
#
_entry.id   AF-A0A4P9Z261-F1
#
_cell.length_a   1.000
_cell.length_b   1.000
_cell.length_c   1.000
_cell.angle_alpha   90.00
_cell.angle_beta   90.00
_cell.angle_gamma   90.00
#
_symmetry.space_group_name_H-M   'P 1'
#
loop_
_entity.id
_entity.type
_entity.pdbx_description
1 polymer ?
#
loop_
_entity_poly.entity_id
_entity_poly.type
_entity_poly.pdbx_seq_one_letter_code
_entity_poly.pdbx_strand_id
1 'polypeptide(L)'
;MARSIQPLSLNLVTRTPKNTQRFVQRAGALGAAENAVKYIMTWQSPSTTMLCMVGYALLCLYPILITIIPHLVILHLIISNYFKRAQEIAMVRSGKRSPRRQEKQQHSPFIPLSVSSAASVAEYKANMQYIQNFMGTFADTYDVVAAQLHHLSWADPQYTANLFKMVLGAIAGTLLVFYIVPTHWIFLAVGEFAFVANTAVVKAFADTIVPVLLERANVKLGNAPRFPPKQAKR
;
A
#
# COMPACT_ATOMS: atom_id res chain seq x y z
N MET A 1 46.96 35.39 -3.71
CA MET A 1 46.56 34.00 -3.44
C MET A 1 45.10 33.82 -3.86
N ALA A 2 44.84 33.37 -5.09
CA ALA A 2 43.49 33.13 -5.57
C ALA A 2 43.02 31.74 -5.13
N ARG A 3 41.96 31.69 -4.32
CA ARG A 3 41.27 30.44 -3.93
C ARG A 3 40.58 29.90 -5.17
N SER A 4 41.02 28.76 -5.68
CA SER A 4 40.31 28.04 -6.73
C SER A 4 38.96 27.57 -6.19
N ILE A 5 37.88 28.18 -6.69
CA ILE A 5 36.53 27.65 -6.53
C ILE A 5 36.47 26.40 -7.41
N GLN A 6 36.74 25.23 -6.85
CA GLN A 6 36.39 23.97 -7.50
C GLN A 6 34.88 24.01 -7.73
N PRO A 7 34.37 24.00 -8.98
CA PRO A 7 32.95 23.78 -9.17
C PRO A 7 32.69 22.38 -8.62
N LEU A 8 31.76 22.28 -7.66
CA LEU A 8 31.22 21.00 -7.24
C LEU A 8 30.50 20.44 -8.47
N SER A 9 31.25 19.83 -9.39
CA SER A 9 30.75 19.21 -10.61
C SER A 9 29.97 18.00 -10.16
N LEU A 10 28.69 18.24 -9.91
CA LEU A 10 27.70 17.23 -9.67
C LEU A 10 27.80 16.28 -10.87
N ASN A 11 28.42 15.11 -10.67
CA ASN A 11 28.77 14.13 -11.71
C ASN A 11 27.50 13.48 -12.30
N LEU A 12 26.53 14.27 -12.75
CA LEU A 12 25.23 13.84 -13.25
C LEU A 12 25.39 13.00 -14.50
N VAL A 13 26.23 13.46 -15.43
CA VAL A 13 26.38 12.83 -16.74
C VAL A 13 26.98 11.41 -16.63
N THR A 14 27.82 11.16 -15.61
CA THR A 14 28.49 9.86 -15.43
C THR A 14 27.84 8.98 -14.36
N ARG A 15 27.26 9.56 -13.29
CA ARG A 15 26.65 8.79 -12.20
C ARG A 15 25.15 8.59 -12.33
N THR A 16 24.41 9.53 -12.91
CA THR A 16 22.95 9.39 -13.05
C THR A 16 22.59 8.17 -13.90
N PRO A 17 23.20 7.93 -15.09
CA PRO A 17 22.87 6.76 -15.88
C PRO A 17 23.14 5.44 -15.15
N LYS A 18 24.26 5.35 -14.42
CA LYS A 18 24.62 4.16 -13.64
C LYS A 18 23.65 3.91 -12.48
N ASN A 19 23.25 4.97 -11.77
CA ASN A 19 22.30 4.87 -10.67
C ASN A 19 20.88 4.53 -11.18
N THR A 20 20.45 5.13 -12.29
CA THR A 20 19.16 4.84 -12.92
C THR A 20 19.13 3.40 -13.45
N GLN A 21 20.20 2.92 -14.09
CA GLN A 21 20.29 1.53 -14.52
C GLN A 21 20.15 0.58 -13.32
N ARG A 22 20.84 0.85 -12.21
CA ARG A 22 20.71 0.06 -10.98
C ARG A 22 19.30 0.12 -10.39
N PHE A 23 18.65 1.28 -10.43
CA PHE A 23 17.27 1.46 -9.98
C PHE A 23 16.32 0.61 -10.83
N VAL A 24 16.45 0.65 -12.15
CA VAL A 24 15.60 -0.08 -13.10
C VAL A 24 15.75 -1.59 -12.94
N GLN A 25 16.97 -2.06 -12.75
CA GLN A 25 17.22 -3.48 -12.47
C GLN A 25 16.55 -3.94 -11.16
N ARG A 26 16.57 -3.10 -10.12
CA ARG A 26 15.91 -3.40 -8.83
C ARG A 26 14.39 -3.27 -8.89
N ALA A 27 13.88 -2.34 -9.69
CA ALA A 27 12.44 -2.16 -9.88
C ALA A 27 11.79 -3.40 -10.52
N GLY A 28 12.54 -4.17 -11.31
CA GLY A 28 12.07 -5.45 -11.84
C GLY A 28 11.70 -6.46 -10.75
N ALA A 29 12.42 -6.50 -9.62
CA ALA A 29 12.07 -7.37 -8.50
C ALA A 29 10.75 -6.95 -7.84
N LEU A 30 10.46 -5.64 -7.79
CA LEU A 30 9.20 -5.11 -7.27
C LEU A 30 8.03 -5.45 -8.21
N GLY A 31 8.23 -5.29 -9.53
CA GLY A 31 7.25 -5.69 -10.53
C GLY A 31 7.00 -7.19 -10.55
N ALA A 32 8.04 -8.01 -10.36
CA ALA A 32 7.89 -9.46 -10.22
C ALA A 32 7.10 -9.84 -8.96
N ALA A 33 7.31 -9.16 -7.84
CA ALA A 33 6.54 -9.38 -6.62
C ALA A 33 5.06 -9.02 -6.80
N GLU A 34 4.76 -7.89 -7.44
CA GLU A 34 3.38 -7.50 -7.77
C GLU A 34 2.71 -8.52 -8.70
N ASN A 35 3.42 -8.95 -9.74
CA ASN A 35 2.94 -9.98 -10.66
C ASN A 35 2.73 -11.32 -9.96
N ALA A 36 3.58 -11.69 -8.99
CA ALA A 36 3.40 -12.90 -8.19
C ALA A 36 2.13 -12.82 -7.33
N VAL A 37 1.86 -11.66 -6.70
CA VAL A 37 0.61 -11.44 -5.95
C VAL A 37 -0.61 -11.56 -6.87
N LYS A 38 -0.57 -10.92 -8.04
CA LYS A 38 -1.63 -11.03 -9.06
C LYS A 38 -1.80 -12.47 -9.56
N TYR A 39 -0.69 -13.18 -9.76
CA TYR A 39 -0.66 -14.56 -10.21
C TYR A 39 -1.32 -15.51 -9.20
N ILE A 40 -1.01 -15.34 -7.91
CA ILE A 40 -1.65 -16.07 -6.80
C ILE A 40 -3.14 -15.71 -6.72
N MET A 41 -3.48 -14.41 -6.74
CA MET A 41 -4.88 -13.99 -6.69
C MET A 41 -5.69 -14.53 -7.87
N THR A 42 -5.12 -14.62 -9.08
CA THR A 42 -5.80 -15.12 -10.29
C THR A 42 -5.80 -16.64 -10.43
N TRP A 43 -5.33 -17.39 -9.42
CA TRP A 43 -5.32 -18.86 -9.41
C TRP A 43 -4.55 -19.50 -10.57
N GLN A 44 -3.52 -18.85 -11.11
CA GLN A 44 -2.79 -19.42 -12.25
C GLN A 44 -1.99 -20.67 -11.88
N SER A 45 -1.44 -20.78 -10.67
CA SER A 45 -0.97 -22.05 -10.08
C SER A 45 -1.82 -22.41 -8.86
N PRO A 46 -2.69 -23.44 -8.95
CA PRO A 46 -3.58 -23.78 -7.84
C PRO A 46 -2.80 -24.31 -6.62
N SER A 47 -1.68 -25.00 -6.80
CA SER A 47 -0.88 -25.54 -5.69
C SER A 47 -0.22 -24.44 -4.84
N THR A 48 0.42 -23.46 -5.48
CA THR A 48 1.01 -22.31 -4.77
C THR A 48 -0.07 -21.45 -4.13
N THR A 49 -1.20 -21.25 -4.82
CA THR A 49 -2.32 -20.47 -4.30
C THR A 49 -2.92 -21.12 -3.06
N MET A 50 -3.16 -22.43 -3.09
CA MET A 50 -3.62 -23.19 -1.92
C MET A 50 -2.65 -23.11 -0.75
N LEU A 51 -1.34 -23.24 -1.01
CA LEU A 51 -0.33 -23.08 0.04
C LEU A 51 -0.35 -21.66 0.65
N CYS A 52 -0.51 -20.62 -0.18
CA CYS A 52 -0.65 -19.24 0.28
C CYS A 52 -1.95 -19.02 1.05
N MET A 53 -3.06 -19.66 0.67
CA MET A 53 -4.34 -19.60 1.40
C MET A 53 -4.21 -20.27 2.77
N VAL A 54 -3.58 -21.45 2.85
CA VAL A 54 -3.28 -22.08 4.15
C VAL A 54 -2.38 -21.18 5.00
N GLY A 55 -1.34 -20.59 4.41
CA GLY A 55 -0.48 -19.61 5.10
C GLY A 55 -1.25 -18.39 5.59
N TYR A 56 -2.18 -17.88 4.79
CA TYR A 56 -3.07 -16.77 5.16
C TYR A 56 -4.06 -17.16 6.25
N ALA A 57 -4.64 -18.36 6.20
CA ALA A 57 -5.52 -18.90 7.24
C ALA A 57 -4.78 -19.01 8.58
N LEU A 58 -3.52 -19.48 8.58
CA LEU A 58 -2.66 -19.50 9.76
C LEU A 58 -2.33 -18.08 10.27
N LEU A 59 -2.09 -17.12 9.37
CA LEU A 59 -1.89 -15.73 9.74
C LEU A 59 -3.15 -15.13 10.40
N CYS A 60 -4.34 -15.53 9.94
CA CYS A 60 -5.63 -15.11 10.50
C CYS A 60 -5.96 -15.73 11.86
N LEU A 61 -5.20 -16.72 12.36
CA LEU A 61 -5.33 -17.16 13.76
C LEU A 61 -4.92 -16.07 14.75
N TYR A 62 -4.09 -15.11 14.33
CA TYR A 62 -3.68 -13.95 15.15
C TYR A 62 -3.94 -12.62 14.43
N PRO A 63 -5.22 -12.27 14.11
CA PRO A 63 -5.54 -11.06 13.33
C PRO A 63 -5.28 -9.77 14.11
N ILE A 64 -5.09 -9.91 15.43
CA ILE A 64 -4.79 -8.80 16.33
C ILE A 64 -3.50 -8.09 15.94
N LEU A 65 -2.49 -8.84 15.48
CA LEU A 65 -1.21 -8.28 15.08
C LEU A 65 -1.37 -7.38 13.83
N ILE A 66 -2.11 -7.87 12.82
CA ILE A 66 -2.37 -7.12 11.59
C ILE A 66 -3.12 -5.82 11.89
N THR A 67 -4.11 -5.87 12.78
CA THR A 67 -4.98 -4.72 13.05
C THR A 67 -4.31 -3.68 13.96
N ILE A 68 -3.44 -4.09 14.89
CA ILE A 68 -2.76 -3.17 15.81
C ILE A 68 -1.58 -2.45 15.15
N ILE A 69 -0.87 -3.09 14.21
CA ILE A 69 0.29 -2.49 13.52
C ILE A 69 0.03 -1.08 12.97
N PRO A 70 -1.04 -0.80 12.18
CA PRO A 70 -1.27 0.56 11.64
C PRO A 70 -1.47 1.60 12.77
N HIS A 71 -2.12 1.23 13.86
CA HIS A 71 -2.29 2.09 15.02
C HIS A 71 -0.95 2.41 15.70
N LEU A 72 -0.08 1.40 15.84
CA LEU A 72 1.27 1.59 16.40
C LEU A 72 2.15 2.46 15.51
N VAL A 73 2.06 2.33 14.19
CA VAL A 73 2.80 3.18 13.25
C VAL A 73 2.38 4.64 13.41
N ILE A 74 1.07 4.92 13.42
CA ILE A 74 0.55 6.28 13.63
C ILE A 74 0.99 6.84 14.98
N LEU A 75 0.89 6.03 16.04
CA LEU A 75 1.31 6.39 17.39
C LEU A 75 2.82 6.72 17.43
N HIS A 76 3.65 5.88 16.82
CA HIS A 76 5.08 6.09 16.71
C HIS A 76 5.43 7.37 15.96
N LEU A 77 4.71 7.68 14.87
CA LEU A 77 4.90 8.93 14.13
C LEU A 77 4.55 10.16 14.99
N ILE A 78 3.42 10.15 15.69
CA ILE A 78 3.01 11.26 16.58
C ILE A 78 4.05 11.50 17.68
N ILE A 79 4.51 10.43 18.33
CA ILE A 79 5.53 10.48 19.39
C ILE A 79 6.88 10.95 18.83
N SER A 80 7.31 10.41 17.69
CA SER A 80 8.58 10.81 17.05
C SER A 80 8.55 12.28 16.64
N ASN A 81 7.43 12.77 16.11
CA ASN A 81 7.24 14.17 15.78
C ASN A 81 7.22 15.07 17.03
N TYR A 82 6.67 14.59 18.15
CA TYR A 82 6.71 15.30 19.43
C TYR A 82 8.16 15.47 19.92
N PHE A 83 8.93 14.39 19.95
CA PHE A 83 10.33 14.42 20.39
C PHE A 83 11.19 15.33 19.50
N LYS A 84 11.01 15.30 18.17
CA LYS A 84 11.71 16.22 17.25
C LYS A 84 11.43 17.67 17.60
N ARG A 85 10.16 18.04 17.80
CA ARG A 85 9.79 19.42 18.18
C ARG A 85 10.33 19.81 19.55
N ALA A 86 10.23 18.91 20.54
CA ALA A 86 10.75 19.15 21.88
C ALA A 86 12.28 19.38 21.85
N GLN A 87 12.99 18.61 21.03
CA GLN A 87 14.42 18.80 20.77
C GLN A 87 14.72 20.14 20.09
N GLU A 88 13.96 20.53 19.06
CA GLU A 88 14.13 21.83 18.40
C GLU A 88 13.94 23.01 19.38
N ILE A 89 12.89 22.97 20.21
CA ILE A 89 12.63 24.01 21.22
C ILE A 89 13.77 24.06 22.26
N ALA A 90 14.28 22.89 22.69
CA ALA A 90 15.42 22.82 23.60
C ALA A 90 16.72 23.36 22.97
N MET A 91 16.95 23.11 21.68
CA MET A 91 18.10 23.63 20.93
C MET A 91 18.04 25.15 20.75
N VAL A 92 16.86 25.71 20.43
CA VAL A 92 16.63 27.15 20.35
C VAL A 92 16.89 27.81 21.72
N ARG A 93 16.41 27.22 22.81
CA ARG A 93 16.69 27.69 24.18
C ARG A 93 18.16 27.57 24.58
N SER A 94 18.88 26.56 24.08
CA SER A 94 20.29 26.32 24.41
C SER A 94 21.26 27.12 23.52
N GLY A 95 20.78 27.85 22.50
CA GLY A 95 21.63 28.65 21.60
C GLY A 95 22.58 27.82 20.70
N LYS A 96 22.47 26.50 20.70
CA LYS A 96 23.34 25.60 19.91
C LYS A 96 22.64 25.27 18.58
N ARG A 97 23.18 25.78 17.46
CA ARG A 97 22.76 25.39 16.10
C ARG A 97 22.93 23.87 15.91
N SER A 98 21.91 23.23 15.35
CA SER A 98 21.90 21.80 15.05
C SER A 98 23.16 21.35 14.29
N PRO A 99 23.79 20.21 14.65
CA PRO A 99 24.78 19.59 13.79
C PRO A 99 24.07 19.16 12.50
N ARG A 100 24.54 19.69 11.38
CA ARG A 100 24.14 19.30 10.02
C ARG A 100 24.28 17.78 9.91
N ARG A 101 23.17 17.09 9.61
CA ARG A 101 23.11 15.65 9.35
C ARG A 101 24.17 15.30 8.28
N GLN A 102 25.32 14.82 8.71
CA GLN A 102 26.33 14.29 7.80
C GLN A 102 25.77 12.99 7.24
N GLU A 103 25.45 13.03 5.95
CA GLU A 103 25.02 11.90 5.16
C GLU A 103 26.18 10.88 5.13
N LYS A 104 26.04 9.81 5.91
CA LYS A 104 27.00 8.71 5.95
C LYS A 104 26.88 7.97 4.63
N GLN A 105 27.82 8.25 3.72
CA GLN A 105 27.91 7.64 2.40
C GLN A 105 28.22 6.14 2.55
N GLN A 106 27.17 5.32 2.59
CA GLN A 106 27.27 3.86 2.68
C GLN A 106 27.78 3.32 1.34
N HIS A 107 29.09 3.08 1.25
CA HIS A 107 29.66 2.26 0.18
C HIS A 107 29.28 0.79 0.43
N SER A 108 28.33 0.28 -0.34
CA SER A 108 28.13 -1.17 -0.47
C SER A 108 29.11 -1.72 -1.52
N PRO A 109 29.80 -2.84 -1.28
CA PRO A 109 30.68 -3.46 -2.26
C PRO A 109 29.88 -3.84 -3.51
N PHE A 110 30.44 -3.50 -4.67
CA PHE A 110 29.86 -3.75 -5.98
C PHE A 110 30.23 -5.16 -6.44
N ILE A 111 29.22 -5.96 -6.77
CA ILE A 111 29.40 -7.17 -7.58
C ILE A 111 29.10 -6.75 -9.03
N PRO A 112 30.10 -6.72 -9.94
CA PRO A 112 29.83 -6.49 -11.35
C PRO A 112 29.07 -7.68 -11.91
N LEU A 113 27.76 -7.56 -12.10
CA LEU A 113 27.00 -8.58 -12.83
C LEU A 113 27.13 -8.32 -14.33
N SER A 114 27.76 -9.27 -15.00
CA SER A 114 27.89 -9.42 -16.45
C SER A 114 26.54 -9.21 -17.14
N VAL A 115 26.48 -8.24 -18.07
CA VAL A 115 25.35 -8.08 -18.98
C VAL A 115 25.55 -9.08 -20.11
N SER A 116 24.80 -10.19 -20.07
CA SER A 116 24.69 -11.12 -21.19
C SER A 116 23.23 -11.33 -21.56
N SER A 117 22.99 -11.36 -22.87
CA SER A 117 21.78 -11.76 -23.59
C SER A 117 20.68 -10.71 -23.82
N ALA A 118 19.98 -10.88 -24.95
CA ALA A 118 18.80 -10.12 -25.37
C ALA A 118 17.63 -10.17 -24.35
N ALA A 119 17.62 -11.17 -23.45
CA ALA A 119 16.72 -11.20 -22.31
C ALA A 119 16.89 -9.95 -21.42
N SER A 120 18.12 -9.46 -21.23
CA SER A 120 18.39 -8.26 -20.41
C SER A 120 17.81 -6.97 -21.00
N VAL A 121 17.71 -6.85 -22.34
CA VAL A 121 17.12 -5.66 -23.00
C VAL A 121 15.60 -5.69 -22.92
N ALA A 122 15.01 -6.88 -23.14
CA ALA A 122 13.56 -7.06 -22.99
C ALA A 122 13.12 -6.87 -21.53
N GLU A 123 13.84 -7.45 -20.57
CA GLU A 123 13.63 -7.25 -19.13
C GLU A 123 13.82 -5.79 -18.73
N TYR A 124 14.87 -5.12 -19.23
CA TYR A 124 15.08 -3.70 -18.98
C TYR A 124 13.92 -2.85 -19.49
N LYS A 125 13.41 -3.14 -20.70
CA LYS A 125 12.24 -2.46 -21.27
C LYS A 125 10.97 -2.72 -20.43
N ALA A 126 10.75 -3.97 -20.02
CA ALA A 126 9.61 -4.32 -19.16
C ALA A 126 9.69 -3.61 -17.79
N ASN A 127 10.88 -3.54 -17.19
CA ASN A 127 11.11 -2.83 -15.93
C ASN A 127 10.93 -1.32 -16.08
N MET A 128 11.34 -0.74 -17.22
CA MET A 128 11.08 0.66 -17.53
C MET A 128 9.58 0.95 -17.66
N GLN A 129 8.85 0.09 -18.36
CA GLN A 129 7.39 0.21 -18.47
C GLN A 129 6.71 0.07 -17.11
N TYR A 130 7.19 -0.86 -16.27
CA TYR A 130 6.72 -1.00 -14.90
C TYR A 130 6.92 0.29 -14.10
N ILE A 131 8.13 0.87 -14.14
CA ILE A 131 8.42 2.14 -13.47
C ILE A 131 7.49 3.25 -13.97
N GLN A 132 7.24 3.33 -15.28
CA GLN A 132 6.35 4.34 -15.85
C GLN A 132 4.92 4.22 -15.32
N ASN A 133 4.39 2.99 -15.26
CA ASN A 133 3.06 2.74 -14.70
C ASN A 133 3.01 2.99 -13.19
N PHE A 134 4.09 2.66 -12.48
CA PHE A 134 4.18 2.82 -11.03
C PHE A 134 4.37 4.27 -10.59
N MET A 135 5.04 5.09 -11.41
CA MET A 135 5.43 6.46 -11.07
C MET A 135 4.23 7.35 -10.70
N GLY A 136 3.15 7.28 -11.48
CA GLY A 136 1.93 8.04 -11.18
C GLY A 136 1.32 7.61 -9.85
N THR A 137 1.10 6.31 -9.68
CA THR A 137 0.53 5.75 -8.44
C THR A 137 1.38 6.09 -7.21
N PHE A 138 2.70 6.05 -7.34
CA PHE A 138 3.61 6.43 -6.26
C PHE A 138 3.49 7.90 -5.90
N ALA A 139 3.46 8.80 -6.90
CA ALA A 139 3.31 10.24 -6.68
C ALA A 139 1.97 10.55 -6.00
N ASP A 140 0.86 10.02 -6.52
CA ASP A 140 -0.47 10.22 -5.95
C ASP A 140 -0.53 9.70 -4.50
N THR A 141 0.01 8.51 -4.24
CA THR A 141 0.06 7.93 -2.90
C THR A 141 0.91 8.79 -1.96
N TYR A 142 2.06 9.26 -2.44
CA TYR A 142 2.94 10.13 -1.67
C TYR A 142 2.24 11.44 -1.30
N ASP A 143 1.53 12.07 -2.23
CA ASP A 143 0.83 13.33 -2.00
C ASP A 143 -0.30 13.17 -0.97
N VAL A 144 -1.07 12.07 -1.05
CA VAL A 144 -2.09 11.74 -0.03
C VAL A 144 -1.45 11.53 1.34
N VAL A 145 -0.36 10.78 1.40
CA VAL A 145 0.36 10.53 2.66
C VAL A 145 0.97 11.81 3.21
N ALA A 146 1.57 12.65 2.37
CA ALA A 146 2.17 13.92 2.76
C ALA A 146 1.13 14.90 3.32
N ALA A 147 -0.05 14.99 2.69
CA ALA A 147 -1.18 15.76 3.20
C ALA A 147 -1.60 15.26 4.59
N GLN A 148 -1.69 13.94 4.79
CA GLN A 148 -2.05 13.38 6.09
C GLN A 148 -0.97 13.59 7.16
N LEU A 149 0.32 13.50 6.78
CA LEU A 149 1.43 13.75 7.69
C LEU A 149 1.48 15.20 8.20
N HIS A 150 0.97 16.17 7.44
CA HIS A 150 0.83 17.55 7.91
C HIS A 150 -0.07 17.62 9.15
N HIS A 151 -1.16 16.85 9.20
CA HIS A 151 -2.05 16.76 10.36
C HIS A 151 -1.41 16.04 11.57
N LEU A 152 -0.39 15.22 11.33
CA LEU A 152 0.43 14.57 12.37
C LEU A 152 1.63 15.44 12.81
N SER A 153 1.84 16.59 12.16
CA SER A 153 2.77 17.59 12.65
C SER A 153 2.12 18.30 13.83
N TRP A 154 2.89 18.58 14.89
CA TRP A 154 2.39 19.29 16.07
C TRP A 154 2.12 20.79 15.79
N ALA A 155 1.80 21.18 14.55
CA ALA A 155 1.48 22.54 14.17
C ALA A 155 0.35 23.10 15.06
N ASP A 156 -0.71 22.31 15.27
CA ASP A 156 -1.81 22.60 16.18
C ASP A 156 -1.84 21.62 17.37
N PRO A 157 -1.31 22.00 18.54
CA PRO A 157 -1.18 21.10 19.69
C PRO A 157 -2.51 20.47 20.15
N GLN A 158 -3.61 21.23 20.06
CA GLN A 158 -4.93 20.77 20.48
C GLN A 158 -5.50 19.70 19.55
N TYR A 159 -5.33 19.89 18.23
CA TYR A 159 -5.79 18.94 17.22
C TYR A 159 -5.00 17.62 17.30
N THR A 160 -3.67 17.70 17.34
CA THR A 160 -2.81 16.51 17.44
C THR A 160 -3.02 15.77 18.76
N ALA A 161 -3.26 16.47 19.88
CA ALA A 161 -3.56 15.83 21.16
C ALA A 161 -4.92 15.11 21.16
N ASN A 162 -5.94 15.69 20.53
CA ASN A 162 -7.23 15.02 20.35
C ASN A 162 -7.12 13.81 19.41
N LEU A 163 -6.32 13.91 18.34
CA LEU A 163 -6.01 12.78 17.45
C LEU A 163 -5.31 11.65 18.22
N PHE A 164 -4.35 11.97 19.08
CA PHE A 164 -3.67 10.99 19.94
C PHE A 164 -4.66 10.27 20.87
N LYS A 165 -5.58 11.00 21.52
CA LYS A 165 -6.64 10.41 22.35
C LYS A 165 -7.58 9.52 21.53
N MET A 166 -7.96 9.94 20.32
CA MET A 166 -8.78 9.13 19.41
C MET A 166 -8.07 7.85 18.99
N VAL A 167 -6.76 7.90 18.70
CA VAL A 167 -5.96 6.71 18.38
C VAL A 167 -5.87 5.76 19.58
N LEU A 168 -5.65 6.26 20.80
CA LEU A 168 -5.69 5.45 22.02
C LEU A 168 -7.06 4.81 22.24
N GLY A 169 -8.13 5.59 22.06
CA GLY A 169 -9.50 5.09 22.11
C GLY A 169 -9.78 4.03 21.05
N ALA A 170 -9.26 4.20 19.83
CA ALA A 170 -9.37 3.23 18.75
C ALA A 170 -8.61 1.93 19.06
N ILE A 171 -7.43 2.00 19.68
CA ILE A 171 -6.70 0.82 20.16
C ILE A 171 -7.54 0.08 21.21
N ALA A 172 -8.06 0.79 22.22
CA ALA A 172 -8.91 0.19 23.25
C ALA A 172 -10.19 -0.41 22.67
N GLY A 173 -10.84 0.28 21.74
CA GLY A 173 -12.02 -0.20 21.02
C GLY A 173 -11.71 -1.45 20.17
N THR A 174 -10.56 -1.46 19.49
CA THR A 174 -10.09 -2.64 18.75
C THR A 174 -9.91 -3.82 19.71
N LEU A 175 -9.23 -3.63 20.84
CA LEU A 175 -9.08 -4.69 21.85
C LEU A 175 -10.43 -5.21 22.37
N LEU A 176 -11.40 -4.31 22.59
CA LEU A 176 -12.75 -4.68 23.01
C LEU A 176 -13.47 -5.52 21.94
N VAL A 177 -13.40 -5.10 20.67
CA VAL A 177 -14.00 -5.85 19.55
C VAL A 177 -13.37 -7.24 19.43
N PHE A 178 -12.05 -7.34 19.55
CA PHE A 178 -11.34 -8.63 19.54
C PHE A 178 -11.68 -9.51 20.74
N TYR A 179 -12.07 -8.92 21.87
CA TYR A 179 -12.51 -9.66 23.06
C TYR A 179 -13.94 -10.19 22.90
N ILE A 180 -14.86 -9.40 22.35
CA ILE A 180 -16.29 -9.76 22.23
C ILE A 180 -16.54 -10.66 21.01
N VAL A 181 -15.90 -10.34 19.88
CA VAL A 181 -16.16 -10.99 18.60
C VAL A 181 -15.02 -11.97 18.31
N PRO A 182 -15.31 -13.22 17.92
CA PRO A 182 -14.30 -14.16 17.45
C PRO A 182 -13.80 -13.74 16.06
N THR A 183 -12.95 -12.71 16.02
CA THR A 183 -12.48 -12.05 14.79
C THR A 183 -11.70 -12.97 13.86
N HIS A 184 -11.08 -14.03 14.38
CA HIS A 184 -10.33 -15.01 13.59
C HIS A 184 -11.19 -15.68 12.51
N TRP A 185 -12.45 -16.01 12.80
CA TRP A 185 -13.37 -16.58 11.79
C TRP A 185 -13.79 -15.54 10.75
N ILE A 186 -13.95 -14.28 11.14
CA ILE A 186 -14.34 -13.21 10.23
C ILE A 186 -13.22 -12.92 9.24
N PHE A 187 -11.99 -12.75 9.72
CA PHE A 187 -10.83 -12.52 8.86
C PHE A 187 -10.57 -13.71 7.92
N LEU A 188 -10.67 -14.93 8.45
CA LEU A 188 -10.56 -16.15 7.65
C LEU A 188 -11.64 -16.17 6.56
N ALA A 189 -12.92 -16.00 6.92
CA ALA A 189 -14.02 -16.05 5.96
C ALA A 189 -13.90 -14.97 4.88
N VAL A 190 -13.55 -13.73 5.25
CA VAL A 190 -13.40 -12.62 4.30
C VAL A 190 -12.25 -12.87 3.32
N GLY A 191 -11.09 -13.31 3.81
CA GLY A 191 -9.94 -13.56 2.95
C GLY A 191 -10.13 -14.78 2.05
N GLU A 192 -10.59 -15.91 2.60
CA GLU A 192 -10.91 -17.11 1.81
C GLU A 192 -11.96 -16.81 0.73
N PHE A 193 -13.00 -16.04 1.08
CA PHE A 193 -13.99 -15.60 0.11
C PHE A 193 -13.37 -14.75 -0.99
N ALA A 194 -12.49 -13.80 -0.67
CA ALA A 194 -11.82 -12.98 -1.67
C ALA A 194 -10.97 -13.81 -2.64
N PHE A 195 -10.29 -14.85 -2.15
CA PHE A 195 -9.55 -15.78 -3.00
C PHE A 195 -10.50 -16.59 -3.89
N VAL A 196 -11.52 -17.22 -3.33
CA VAL A 196 -12.46 -18.08 -4.08
C VAL A 196 -13.28 -17.28 -5.09
N ALA A 197 -13.73 -16.07 -4.73
CA ALA A 197 -14.47 -15.19 -5.65
C ALA A 197 -13.65 -14.82 -6.88
N ASN A 198 -12.32 -14.79 -6.76
CA ASN A 198 -11.44 -14.45 -7.87
C ASN A 198 -11.07 -15.66 -8.76
N THR A 199 -11.50 -16.86 -8.41
CA THR A 199 -11.26 -18.09 -9.19
C THR A 199 -11.97 -18.02 -10.54
N ALA A 200 -11.30 -18.47 -11.61
CA ALA A 200 -11.83 -18.46 -12.97
C ALA A 200 -13.19 -19.18 -13.10
N VAL A 201 -13.41 -20.24 -12.33
CA VAL A 201 -14.69 -20.98 -12.30
C VAL A 201 -15.81 -20.12 -11.75
N VAL A 202 -15.59 -19.39 -10.66
CA VAL A 202 -16.61 -18.51 -10.05
C VAL A 202 -16.94 -17.34 -10.95
N LYS A 203 -15.92 -16.76 -11.61
CA LYS A 203 -16.13 -15.70 -12.60
C LYS A 203 -16.91 -16.19 -13.81
N ALA A 204 -16.52 -17.32 -14.41
CA ALA A 204 -17.23 -17.90 -15.55
C ALA A 204 -18.68 -18.28 -15.20
N PHE A 205 -18.90 -18.79 -13.99
CA PHE A 205 -20.24 -19.09 -13.50
C PHE A 205 -21.07 -17.82 -13.28
N ALA A 206 -20.50 -16.79 -12.65
CA ALA A 206 -21.16 -15.50 -12.47
C ALA A 206 -21.54 -14.87 -13.82
N ASP A 207 -20.60 -14.84 -14.77
CA ASP A 207 -20.83 -14.30 -16.11
C ASP A 207 -21.92 -15.07 -16.87
N THR A 208 -22.10 -16.36 -16.60
CA THR A 208 -23.13 -17.19 -17.25
C THR A 208 -24.49 -17.10 -16.54
N ILE A 209 -24.52 -17.13 -15.21
CA ILE A 209 -25.75 -17.25 -14.43
C ILE A 209 -26.40 -15.89 -14.17
N VAL A 210 -25.62 -14.84 -13.92
CA VAL A 210 -26.15 -13.49 -13.68
C VAL A 210 -27.06 -13.00 -14.81
N PRO A 211 -26.66 -13.08 -16.11
CA PRO A 211 -27.54 -12.63 -17.19
C PRO A 211 -28.82 -13.47 -17.30
N VAL A 212 -28.74 -14.80 -17.13
CA VAL A 212 -29.90 -15.69 -17.18
C VAL A 212 -30.88 -15.38 -16.03
N LEU A 213 -30.38 -15.10 -14.83
CA LEU A 213 -31.21 -14.71 -13.70
C LEU A 213 -31.85 -13.34 -13.91
N LEU A 214 -31.12 -12.37 -14.46
CA LEU A 214 -31.65 -11.05 -14.80
C LEU A 214 -32.73 -11.13 -15.87
N GLU A 215 -32.55 -11.96 -16.88
CA GLU A 215 -33.56 -12.20 -17.92
C GLU A 215 -34.82 -12.83 -17.31
N ARG A 216 -34.67 -13.88 -16.49
CA ARG A 216 -35.78 -14.55 -15.80
C ARG A 216 -36.51 -13.62 -14.83
N ALA A 217 -35.79 -12.74 -14.13
CA ALA A 217 -36.35 -11.75 -13.24
C ALA A 217 -37.15 -10.69 -14.01
N ASN A 218 -36.61 -10.17 -15.12
CA ASN A 218 -37.30 -9.22 -15.99
C ASN A 218 -38.54 -9.82 -16.66
N VAL A 219 -38.51 -11.09 -17.07
CA VAL A 219 -39.69 -11.77 -17.62
C VAL A 219 -40.79 -11.92 -16.56
N LYS A 220 -40.44 -12.28 -15.32
CA LYS A 220 -41.42 -12.34 -14.22
C LYS A 220 -42.00 -10.97 -13.85
N LEU A 221 -41.18 -9.92 -13.85
CA LEU A 221 -41.61 -8.54 -13.59
C LEU A 221 -42.48 -7.99 -14.73
N GLY A 222 -42.17 -8.34 -15.98
CA GLY A 222 -42.95 -7.94 -17.16
C GLY A 222 -44.31 -8.64 -17.25
N ASN A 223 -44.40 -9.88 -16.75
CA ASN A 223 -45.64 -10.67 -16.69
C ASN A 223 -46.44 -10.44 -15.40
N ALA A 224 -45.97 -9.59 -14.48
CA ALA A 224 -46.74 -9.21 -13.29
C ALA A 224 -47.96 -8.38 -13.73
N PRO A 225 -49.17 -8.68 -13.21
CA PRO A 225 -50.38 -7.96 -13.60
C PRO A 225 -50.21 -6.47 -13.28
N ARG A 226 -50.15 -5.62 -14.31
CA ARG A 226 -50.20 -4.17 -14.15
C ARG A 226 -51.58 -3.82 -13.61
N PHE A 227 -51.63 -3.38 -12.35
CA PHE A 227 -52.86 -2.84 -11.79
C PHE A 227 -53.37 -1.70 -12.70
N PRO A 228 -54.64 -1.74 -13.13
CA PRO A 228 -55.19 -0.69 -13.98
C PRO A 228 -55.12 0.65 -13.23
N PRO A 229 -54.83 1.76 -13.93
CA PRO A 229 -54.82 3.08 -13.32
C PRO A 229 -56.20 3.33 -12.69
N LYS A 230 -56.21 3.70 -11.40
CA LYS A 230 -57.43 4.10 -10.69
C LYS A 230 -58.09 5.20 -11.52
N GLN A 231 -59.21 4.86 -12.15
CA GLN A 231 -60.07 5.82 -12.84
C GLN A 231 -60.48 6.89 -11.82
N ALA A 232 -59.98 8.11 -12.00
CA ALA A 232 -60.34 9.26 -11.20
C ALA A 232 -61.82 9.56 -11.44
N LYS A 233 -62.65 9.33 -10.41
CA LYS A 233 -64.06 9.70 -10.42
C LYS A 233 -64.16 11.22 -10.51
N ARG A 234 -64.67 11.73 -11.63
CA ARG A 234 -65.24 13.09 -11.75
C ARG A 234 -66.61 13.12 -11.07
#